data_AF-A0A9P5PCM1-F1
#
_entry.id   AF-A0A9P5PCM1-F1
#
_cell.length_a   1.000
_cell.length_b   1.000
_cell.length_c   1.000
_cell.angle_alpha   90.00
_cell.angle_beta   90.00
_cell.angle_gamma   90.00
#
_symmetry.space_group_name_H-M   'P 1'
#
loop_
_entity.id
_entity.type
_entity.pdbx_description
1 polymer ?
#
loop_
_entity_poly.entity_id
_entity_poly.type
_entity_poly.pdbx_seq_one_letter_code
_entity_poly.pdbx_strand_id
1 'polypeptide(L)'
;LPTFFEEYETIAHEAGITANKDRMKKEVLRYVDALTMHFWRTLDTYSGAANTWIEFKTEVLSHYPGAEKLPEATTKDLKMIVVKHAKEGVSNTQSLAQYHREFATTAKSL
;
A
#
# COMPACT_ATOMS: atom_id res chain seq x y z
N LEU A 1 2.33 0.18 -2.41
CA LEU A 1 3.52 0.14 -1.51
C LEU A 1 3.91 1.51 -0.94
N PRO A 2 3.80 2.65 -1.67
CA PRO A 2 4.08 3.98 -1.13
C PRO A 2 3.32 4.28 0.16
N THR A 3 1.99 4.13 0.14
CA THR A 3 1.13 4.31 1.33
C THR A 3 1.54 3.38 2.48
N PHE A 4 1.89 2.12 2.17
CA PHE A 4 2.38 1.19 3.19
C PHE A 4 3.67 1.71 3.88
N PHE A 5 4.63 2.22 3.10
CA PHE A 5 5.87 2.75 3.67
C PHE A 5 5.64 4.05 4.44
N GLU A 6 4.74 4.93 3.97
CA GLU A 6 4.35 6.15 4.69
C GLU A 6 3.70 5.83 6.05
N GLU A 7 2.77 4.87 6.09
CA GLU A 7 2.12 4.40 7.31
C GLU A 7 3.14 3.81 8.28
N TYR A 8 4.03 2.94 7.79
CA TYR A 8 5.09 2.37 8.60
C TYR A 8 6.05 3.43 9.15
N GLU A 9 6.45 4.41 8.33
CA GLU A 9 7.34 5.49 8.75
C GLU A 9 6.72 6.37 9.83
N THR A 10 5.40 6.58 9.78
CA THR A 10 4.65 7.28 10.82
C THR A 10 4.72 6.53 12.14
N ILE A 11 4.42 5.22 12.13
CA ILE A 11 4.48 4.37 13.34
C ILE A 11 5.93 4.28 13.86
N ALA A 12 6.92 4.17 12.97
CA ALA A 12 8.33 4.12 13.34
C ALA A 12 8.81 5.42 13.99
N HIS A 13 8.28 6.57 13.54
CA HIS A 13 8.54 7.87 14.14
C HIS A 13 7.94 7.95 15.55
N GLU A 14 6.68 7.57 15.72
CA GLU A 14 6.01 7.53 17.02
C GLU A 14 6.70 6.59 18.01
N ALA A 15 7.22 5.45 17.52
CA ALA A 15 7.99 4.49 18.32
C ALA A 15 9.45 4.93 18.58
N GLY A 16 9.90 6.06 18.02
CA GLY A 16 11.25 6.59 18.22
C GLY A 16 12.37 5.75 17.60
N ILE A 17 12.08 4.97 16.55
CA ILE A 17 13.06 4.03 15.95
C ILE A 17 13.69 4.54 14.65
N THR A 18 13.29 5.71 14.14
CA THR A 18 13.71 6.26 12.84
C THR A 18 15.22 6.50 12.70
N ALA A 19 15.92 6.71 13.82
CA ALA A 19 17.38 6.87 13.84
C ALA A 19 18.13 5.55 13.61
N ASN A 20 17.52 4.41 13.93
CA ASN A 20 18.14 3.09 13.80
C ASN A 20 17.68 2.40 12.52
N LYS A 21 18.44 2.57 11.43
CA LYS A 21 18.09 2.06 10.09
C LYS A 21 18.01 0.54 10.03
N ASP A 22 18.88 -0.17 10.74
CA ASP A 22 18.83 -1.64 10.85
C ASP A 22 17.53 -2.08 11.55
N ARG A 23 17.15 -1.40 12.63
CA ARG A 23 15.88 -1.67 13.32
C ARG A 23 14.68 -1.36 12.42
N MET A 24 14.70 -0.27 11.65
CA MET A 24 13.64 0.02 10.68
C MET A 24 13.46 -1.11 9.66
N LYS A 25 14.55 -1.65 9.11
CA LYS A 25 14.50 -2.78 8.17
C LYS A 25 13.95 -4.06 8.81
N LYS A 26 14.24 -4.31 10.09
CA LYS A 26 13.74 -5.49 10.81
C LYS A 26 12.26 -5.40 11.20
N GLU A 27 11.81 -4.25 11.69
CA GLU A 27 10.45 -4.09 12.21
C GLU A 27 9.41 -4.00 11.09
N VAL A 28 9.74 -3.45 9.91
CA VAL A 28 8.80 -3.38 8.77
C VAL A 28 8.31 -4.76 8.33
N LEU A 29 9.15 -5.79 8.49
CA LEU A 29 8.82 -7.17 8.14
C LEU A 29 7.62 -7.73 8.92
N ARG A 30 7.27 -7.13 10.06
CA ARG A 30 6.12 -7.57 10.89
C ARG A 30 4.77 -7.16 10.30
N TYR A 31 4.76 -6.30 9.28
CA TYR A 31 3.56 -5.75 8.65
C TYR A 31 3.26 -6.38 7.28
N VAL A 32 4.07 -7.34 6.84
CA VAL A 32 3.90 -8.02 5.55
C VAL A 32 3.62 -9.51 5.76
N ASP A 33 3.06 -10.16 4.74
CA ASP A 33 2.85 -11.60 4.75
C ASP A 33 4.18 -12.37 4.71
N ALA A 34 4.13 -13.68 5.01
CA ALA A 34 5.32 -14.51 5.12
C ALA A 34 6.15 -14.60 3.82
N LEU A 35 5.49 -14.60 2.65
CA LEU A 35 6.18 -14.68 1.37
C LEU A 35 6.93 -13.36 1.10
N THR A 36 6.24 -12.23 1.28
CA THR A 36 6.85 -10.90 1.16
C THR A 36 7.99 -10.70 2.15
N MET A 37 7.82 -11.15 3.41
CA MET A 37 8.87 -11.13 4.42
C MET A 37 10.12 -11.90 3.98
N HIS A 38 9.94 -13.12 3.48
CA HIS A 38 11.06 -13.95 3.02
C HIS A 38 11.77 -13.29 1.85
N PHE A 39 11.03 -12.77 0.88
CA PHE A 39 11.60 -12.04 -0.25
C PHE A 39 12.37 -10.80 0.20
N TRP A 40 11.83 -9.96 1.07
CA TRP A 40 12.53 -8.75 1.52
C TRP A 40 13.82 -9.05 2.27
N ARG A 41 13.93 -10.21 2.92
CA ARG A 41 15.17 -10.65 3.57
C ARG A 41 16.28 -11.06 2.60
N THR A 42 15.95 -11.38 1.35
CA THR A 42 16.95 -11.73 0.34
C THR A 42 17.55 -10.51 -0.37
N LEU A 43 17.01 -9.31 -0.14
CA LEU A 43 17.48 -8.08 -0.77
C LEU A 43 18.86 -7.68 -0.24
N ASP A 44 19.73 -7.20 -1.13
CA ASP A 44 21.11 -6.87 -0.77
C ASP A 44 21.14 -5.73 0.26
N THR A 45 20.25 -4.75 0.09
CA THR A 45 20.07 -3.60 0.99
C THR A 45 19.42 -3.95 2.33
N TYR A 46 18.79 -5.13 2.44
CA TYR A 46 18.30 -5.62 3.74
C TYR A 46 19.48 -5.95 4.65
N SER A 47 20.45 -6.68 4.11
CA SER A 47 21.66 -7.06 4.83
C SER A 47 22.57 -5.84 5.10
N GLY A 48 23.33 -5.88 6.20
CA GLY A 48 24.33 -4.85 6.52
C GLY A 48 23.77 -3.57 7.13
N ALA A 49 24.45 -3.09 8.19
CA ALA A 49 24.12 -1.85 8.88
C ALA A 49 24.49 -0.58 8.09
N ALA A 50 25.34 -0.72 7.07
CA ALA A 50 25.74 0.38 6.19
C ALA A 50 24.61 0.80 5.22
N ASN A 51 23.76 -0.15 4.83
CA ASN A 51 22.64 0.11 3.94
C ASN A 51 21.53 0.86 4.67
N THR A 52 21.17 2.01 4.12
CA THR A 52 20.15 2.90 4.64
C THR A 52 18.75 2.34 4.44
N TRP A 53 17.81 2.88 5.23
CA TRP A 53 16.38 2.62 5.02
C TRP A 53 15.90 3.04 3.63
N ILE A 54 16.48 4.10 3.06
CA ILE A 54 16.11 4.62 1.74
C ILE A 54 16.49 3.62 0.66
N GLU A 55 17.74 3.13 0.68
CA GLU A 55 18.21 2.13 -0.28
C GLU A 55 17.36 0.85 -0.23
N PHE A 56 16.98 0.42 0.98
CA PHE A 56 16.05 -0.71 1.15
C PHE A 56 14.68 -0.46 0.51
N LYS A 57 14.04 0.68 0.78
CA LYS A 57 12.76 1.01 0.13
C LYS A 57 12.89 1.06 -1.39
N THR A 58 13.98 1.64 -1.91
CA THR A 58 14.22 1.74 -3.35
C THR A 58 14.38 0.38 -3.99
N GLU A 59 15.17 -0.52 -3.40
CA GLU A 59 15.31 -1.89 -3.92
C GLU A 59 13.98 -2.63 -3.86
N VAL A 60 13.24 -2.55 -2.74
CA VAL A 60 11.90 -3.14 -2.63
C VAL A 60 11.01 -2.65 -3.77
N LEU A 61 10.87 -1.33 -3.96
CA LEU A 61 9.99 -0.76 -4.99
C LEU A 61 10.38 -1.20 -6.41
N SER A 62 11.67 -1.39 -6.69
CA SER A 62 12.14 -1.86 -8.01
C SER A 62 11.58 -3.25 -8.39
N HIS A 63 11.24 -4.08 -7.40
CA HIS A 63 10.64 -5.40 -7.60
C HIS A 63 9.11 -5.41 -7.73
N TYR A 64 8.45 -4.27 -7.50
CA TYR A 64 7.01 -4.12 -7.65
C TYR A 64 6.69 -3.00 -8.66
N PRO A 65 6.96 -3.22 -9.97
CA PRO A 65 6.66 -2.24 -11.00
C PRO A 65 5.15 -1.91 -10.98
N GLY A 66 4.83 -0.62 -11.00
CA GLY A 66 3.45 -0.12 -10.86
C GLY A 66 2.98 0.07 -9.42
N ALA A 67 3.76 -0.31 -8.41
CA ALA A 67 3.41 -0.06 -7.02
C ALA A 67 3.64 1.39 -6.58
N GLU A 68 4.51 2.15 -7.26
CA GLU A 68 4.80 3.56 -6.98
C GLU A 68 3.62 4.49 -7.27
N LYS A 69 2.72 4.06 -8.15
CA LYS A 69 1.46 4.75 -8.39
C LYS A 69 0.43 4.11 -7.46
N LEU A 70 -0.30 4.93 -6.69
CA LEU A 70 -1.67 4.54 -6.39
C LEU A 70 -2.29 4.14 -7.74
N PRO A 71 -2.93 2.97 -7.88
CA PRO A 71 -3.53 2.61 -9.15
C PRO A 71 -4.38 3.80 -9.58
N GLU A 72 -3.96 4.47 -10.67
CA GLU A 72 -4.68 5.62 -11.19
C GLU A 72 -6.09 5.10 -11.43
N ALA A 73 -7.07 5.65 -10.70
CA ALA A 73 -8.43 5.21 -10.89
C ALA A 73 -8.74 5.48 -12.36
N THR A 74 -9.26 4.48 -13.06
CA THR A 74 -9.58 4.64 -14.47
C THR A 74 -11.08 4.78 -14.63
N THR A 75 -11.49 5.35 -15.76
CA THR A 75 -12.92 5.36 -16.12
C THR A 75 -13.49 3.94 -16.24
N LYS A 76 -12.64 2.92 -16.43
CA LYS A 76 -13.03 1.50 -16.39
C LYS A 76 -13.41 1.06 -14.98
N ASP A 77 -12.71 1.52 -13.95
CA ASP A 77 -13.00 1.19 -12.56
C ASP A 77 -14.34 1.78 -12.12
N LEU A 78 -14.64 3.02 -12.51
CA LEU A 78 -15.97 3.61 -12.33
C LEU A 78 -17.07 2.78 -13.00
N LYS A 79 -16.86 2.37 -14.26
CA LYS A 79 -17.83 1.54 -14.99
C LYS A 79 -18.06 0.21 -14.29
N MET A 80 -17.01 -0.39 -13.74
CA MET A 80 -17.12 -1.65 -12.99
C MET A 80 -17.97 -1.49 -11.73
N ILE A 81 -17.82 -0.39 -10.99
CA ILE A 81 -18.66 -0.07 -9.83
C ILE A 81 -20.13 0.08 -10.25
N VAL A 82 -20.40 0.84 -11.32
CA VAL A 82 -21.78 1.01 -11.83
C VAL A 82 -22.39 -0.32 -12.23
N VAL A 83 -21.66 -1.16 -12.98
CA VAL A 83 -22.14 -2.48 -13.41
C VAL A 83 -22.39 -3.42 -12.23
N LYS A 84 -21.49 -3.43 -11.23
CA LYS A 84 -21.64 -4.23 -10.00
C LYS A 84 -22.95 -3.87 -9.29
N HIS A 85 -23.15 -2.59 -8.98
CA HIS A 85 -24.34 -2.14 -8.23
C HIS A 85 -25.62 -2.20 -9.05
N ALA A 86 -25.55 -2.07 -10.39
CA ALA A 86 -26.68 -2.32 -11.27
C ALA A 86 -27.11 -3.80 -11.25
N LYS A 87 -26.16 -4.74 -11.16
CA LYS A 87 -26.42 -6.18 -11.08
C LYS A 87 -26.94 -6.61 -9.70
N GLU A 88 -26.37 -6.08 -8.63
CA GLU A 88 -26.76 -6.36 -7.24
C GLU A 88 -28.11 -5.71 -6.88
N GLY A 89 -28.43 -4.58 -7.53
CA GLY A 89 -29.64 -3.81 -7.28
C GLY A 89 -29.47 -2.88 -6.08
N VAL A 90 -29.86 -1.62 -6.27
CA VAL A 90 -29.87 -0.61 -5.19
C VAL A 90 -31.30 -0.47 -4.68
N SER A 91 -31.69 -1.34 -3.75
CA SER A 91 -33.08 -1.47 -3.27
C SER A 91 -33.36 -0.76 -1.94
N ASN A 92 -32.32 -0.31 -1.24
CA ASN A 92 -32.45 0.33 0.08
C ASN A 92 -31.36 1.38 0.33
N THR A 93 -31.54 2.17 1.38
CA THR A 93 -30.62 3.26 1.75
C THR A 93 -29.19 2.78 2.02
N GLN A 94 -29.01 1.58 2.56
CA GLN A 94 -27.67 1.02 2.82
C GLN A 94 -26.94 0.71 1.51
N SER A 95 -27.60 0.05 0.55
CA SER A 95 -27.05 -0.23 -0.77
C SER A 95 -26.72 1.06 -1.54
N LEU A 96 -27.57 2.09 -1.43
CA LEU A 96 -27.31 3.39 -2.04
C LEU A 96 -26.10 4.10 -1.42
N ALA A 97 -25.98 4.07 -0.10
CA ALA A 97 -24.84 4.66 0.60
C ALA A 97 -23.53 3.93 0.27
N GLN A 98 -23.57 2.61 0.09
CA GLN A 98 -22.41 1.82 -0.33
C GLN A 98 -21.98 2.18 -1.76
N TYR A 99 -22.91 2.20 -2.72
CA TYR A 99 -22.65 2.64 -4.08
C TYR A 99 -22.03 4.05 -4.10
N HIS A 100 -22.65 5.00 -3.39
CA HIS A 100 -22.16 6.37 -3.34
C HIS A 100 -20.72 6.47 -2.81
N ARG A 101 -20.39 5.78 -1.72
CA ARG A 101 -19.01 5.78 -1.19
C ARG A 101 -18.03 5.17 -2.18
N GLU A 102 -18.31 3.99 -2.72
CA GLU A 102 -17.41 3.32 -3.68
C GLU A 102 -17.19 4.19 -4.93
N PHE A 103 -18.26 4.75 -5.49
CA PHE A 103 -18.21 5.61 -6.67
C PHE A 103 -17.47 6.92 -6.39
N ALA A 104 -17.83 7.64 -5.32
CA ALA A 104 -17.24 8.95 -5.02
C ALA A 104 -15.75 8.86 -4.68
N THR A 105 -15.32 7.83 -3.94
CA THR A 105 -13.91 7.59 -3.66
C THR A 105 -13.13 7.36 -4.94
N THR A 106 -13.62 6.47 -5.81
CA THR A 106 -12.96 6.17 -7.08
C THR A 106 -12.96 7.37 -8.03
N ALA A 107 -14.06 8.13 -8.08
CA ALA A 107 -14.19 9.30 -8.92
C ALA A 107 -13.25 10.44 -8.51
N LYS A 108 -12.97 10.57 -7.21
CA LYS A 108 -12.03 11.57 -6.68
C LYS A 108 -10.56 11.20 -6.93
N SER A 109 -10.29 9.95 -7.24
CA SER A 109 -8.96 9.42 -7.54
C SER A 109 -8.65 9.34 -9.04
N LEU A 110 -9.55 9.83 -9.89
CA LEU A 110 -9.37 9.99 -11.35
C LEU A 110 -8.53 11.21 -11.71
#